data_AF-A0A4D5RPZ0-F1
#
_entry.id   AF-A0A4D5RPZ0-F1
#
_cell.length_a   1.000
_cell.length_b   1.000
_cell.length_c   1.000
_cell.angle_alpha   90.00
_cell.angle_beta   90.00
_cell.angle_gamma   90.00
#
_symmetry.space_group_name_H-M   'P 1'
#
loop_
_entity.id
_entity.type
_entity.pdbx_description
1 polymer ?
#
loop_
_entity_poly.entity_id
_entity_poly.type
_entity_poly.pdbx_seq_one_letter_code
_entity_poly.pdbx_strand_id
1 'polypeptide(L)'
;MKVLGVEFAPLNIPLKRRMQTLAVVIGAGLFFFGVFWGTGLFVYLLFFTPFYYLPLLYVVWMVYDSKTPKRGGRPIGWVRRWPIWCYARDYYPVSLVKTGELDPSRNYIFGYHPHGIVCAGAFINFATDSTGFNKLYPGIKTLLLTLNMNFYIPFSRELAMFYGLISADRDSLRWMLTKQGGGNAAIIAVGGAQEALDAHKGMYVLTLR
;
A
#
# COMPACT_ATOMS: atom_id res chain seq x y z
N MET A 1 32.13 -6.44 -1.01
CA MET A 1 33.38 -6.22 -0.24
C MET A 1 33.12 -6.75 1.16
N LYS A 2 33.88 -7.74 1.67
CA LYS A 2 33.68 -8.26 3.03
C LYS A 2 34.62 -7.53 3.99
N VAL A 3 34.08 -6.81 4.96
CA VAL A 3 34.85 -6.13 6.02
C VAL A 3 34.24 -6.52 7.36
N LEU A 4 35.05 -7.03 8.28
CA LEU A 4 34.62 -7.45 9.63
C LEU A 4 33.42 -8.43 9.61
N GLY A 5 33.40 -9.37 8.67
CA GLY A 5 32.31 -10.35 8.52
C GLY A 5 31.02 -9.81 7.88
N VAL A 6 30.96 -8.50 7.60
CA VAL A 6 29.83 -7.88 6.90
C VAL A 6 30.11 -7.84 5.41
N GLU A 7 29.20 -8.40 4.62
CA GLU A 7 29.26 -8.36 3.16
C GLU A 7 28.59 -7.10 2.63
N PHE A 8 29.41 -6.07 2.35
CA PHE A 8 28.96 -4.81 1.81
C PHE A 8 28.66 -4.91 0.31
N ALA A 9 27.63 -4.16 -0.10
CA ALA A 9 27.26 -3.98 -1.50
C ALA A 9 28.49 -3.54 -2.33
N PRO A 10 28.63 -4.02 -3.58
CA PRO A 10 29.72 -3.60 -4.45
C PRO A 10 29.67 -2.08 -4.70
N LEU A 11 30.82 -1.41 -4.62
CA LEU A 11 30.89 0.04 -4.88
C LEU A 11 30.58 0.36 -6.35
N ASN A 12 31.00 -0.51 -7.28
CA ASN A 12 30.73 -0.38 -8.70
C ASN A 12 29.42 -1.09 -9.10
N ILE A 13 28.29 -0.44 -8.80
CA ILE A 13 26.95 -0.87 -9.22
C ILE A 13 26.36 0.15 -10.20
N PRO A 14 25.71 -0.29 -11.30
CA PRO A 14 25.09 0.61 -12.26
C PRO A 14 24.10 1.57 -11.61
N LEU A 15 24.00 2.81 -12.11
CA LEU A 15 23.07 3.83 -11.60
C LEU A 15 21.63 3.31 -11.52
N LYS A 16 21.19 2.51 -12.50
CA LYS A 16 19.86 1.88 -12.48
C LYS A 16 19.63 1.04 -11.23
N ARG A 17 20.60 0.22 -10.81
CA ARG A 17 20.50 -0.58 -9.58
C ARG A 17 20.47 0.30 -8.33
N ARG A 18 21.24 1.39 -8.31
CA ARG A 18 21.19 2.38 -7.21
C ARG A 18 19.83 3.05 -7.10
N MET A 19 19.23 3.44 -8.22
CA MET A 19 17.89 4.03 -8.25
C MET A 19 16.81 3.04 -7.81
N GLN A 20 16.94 1.76 -8.15
CA GLN A 20 16.07 0.69 -7.65
C GLN A 20 16.17 0.52 -6.13
N THR A 21 17.39 0.46 -5.58
CA THR A 21 17.58 0.41 -4.12
C THR A 21 17.02 1.66 -3.44
N LEU A 22 17.32 2.85 -3.97
CA LEU A 22 16.79 4.12 -3.46
C LEU A 22 15.26 4.14 -3.47
N ALA A 23 14.64 3.63 -4.54
CA ALA A 23 13.20 3.54 -4.65
C ALA A 23 12.58 2.63 -3.59
N VAL A 24 13.19 1.49 -3.29
CA VAL A 24 12.73 0.61 -2.21
C VAL A 24 12.93 1.25 -0.85
N VAL A 25 14.06 1.95 -0.62
CA VAL A 25 14.31 2.67 0.63
C VAL A 25 13.29 3.80 0.83
N ILE A 26 13.01 4.60 -0.20
CA ILE A 26 11.99 5.64 -0.13
C ILE A 26 10.61 5.02 0.06
N GLY A 27 10.26 3.95 -0.66
CA GLY A 27 8.97 3.25 -0.50
C GLY A 27 8.78 2.70 0.91
N ALA A 28 9.79 2.02 1.45
CA ALA A 28 9.81 1.54 2.83
C ALA A 28 9.77 2.72 3.83
N GLY A 29 10.43 3.83 3.52
CA GLY A 29 10.40 5.03 4.34
C GLY A 29 9.03 5.71 4.34
N LEU A 30 8.36 5.82 3.20
CA LEU A 30 6.99 6.32 3.13
C LEU A 30 6.03 5.49 3.98
N PHE A 31 6.27 4.18 4.08
CA PHE A 31 5.49 3.29 4.94
C PHE A 31 5.86 3.43 6.43
N PHE A 32 7.12 3.15 6.80
CA PHE A 32 7.56 3.12 8.21
C PHE A 32 7.85 4.52 8.76
N PHE A 33 8.70 5.30 8.08
CA PHE A 33 9.05 6.65 8.52
C PHE A 33 7.88 7.61 8.38
N GLY A 34 6.99 7.43 7.40
CA GLY A 34 5.75 8.21 7.30
C GLY A 34 4.91 8.13 8.58
N VAL A 35 4.80 6.94 9.18
CA VAL A 35 4.12 6.75 10.46
C VAL A 35 4.84 7.47 11.60
N PHE A 36 6.12 7.21 11.81
CA PHE A 36 6.85 7.78 12.96
C PHE A 36 7.07 9.29 12.83
N TRP A 37 7.56 9.77 11.69
CA TRP A 37 7.82 11.18 11.45
C TRP A 37 6.54 11.98 11.26
N GLY A 38 5.54 11.43 10.59
CA GLY A 38 4.23 12.09 10.45
C GLY A 38 3.57 12.29 11.82
N THR A 39 3.60 11.26 12.66
CA THR A 39 3.09 11.37 14.04
C THR A 39 3.94 12.33 14.88
N GLY A 40 5.26 12.25 14.78
CA GLY A 40 6.17 13.15 15.48
C GLY A 40 5.96 14.62 15.09
N LEU A 41 5.82 14.91 13.81
CA LEU A 41 5.49 16.24 13.29
C LEU A 41 4.11 16.70 13.79
N PHE A 42 3.11 15.82 13.76
CA PHE A 42 1.77 16.12 14.27
C PHE A 42 1.80 16.54 15.75
N VAL A 43 2.48 15.75 16.60
CA VAL A 43 2.64 16.03 18.03
C VAL A 43 3.47 17.30 18.25
N TYR A 44 4.55 17.48 17.49
CA TYR A 44 5.39 18.67 17.56
C TYR A 44 4.59 19.95 17.26
N LEU A 45 3.82 19.95 16.17
CA LEU A 45 2.97 21.09 15.80
C LEU A 45 1.90 21.37 16.86
N LEU A 46 1.32 20.32 17.46
CA LEU A 46 0.24 20.43 18.43
C LEU A 46 0.70 21.01 19.78
N PHE A 47 1.88 20.61 20.28
CA PHE A 47 2.31 20.96 21.64
C PHE A 47 3.46 21.97 21.71
N PHE A 48 4.26 22.10 20.65
CA PHE A 48 5.53 22.84 20.70
C PHE A 48 5.59 24.02 19.72
N THR A 49 4.49 24.35 19.03
CA THR A 49 4.45 25.48 18.09
C THR A 49 3.16 26.30 18.21
N PRO A 50 3.15 27.58 17.78
CA PRO A 50 1.92 28.37 17.65
C PRO A 50 0.93 27.84 16.60
N PHE A 51 1.32 26.83 15.81
CA PHE A 51 0.51 26.25 14.74
C PHE A 51 -0.42 25.13 15.20
N TYR A 52 -0.66 24.98 16.51
CA TYR A 52 -1.49 23.92 17.10
C TYR A 52 -2.92 23.83 16.53
N TYR A 53 -3.45 24.91 15.96
CA TYR A 53 -4.75 24.92 15.30
C TYR A 53 -4.77 24.04 14.03
N LEU A 54 -3.63 23.87 13.33
CA LEU A 54 -3.54 23.01 12.14
C LEU A 54 -3.80 21.53 12.45
N PRO A 55 -3.10 20.88 13.41
CA PRO A 55 -3.40 19.49 13.78
C PRO A 55 -4.81 19.33 14.36
N LEU A 56 -5.35 20.33 15.09
CA LEU A 56 -6.74 20.27 15.57
C LEU A 56 -7.75 20.28 14.42
N LEU A 57 -7.60 21.18 13.45
CA LEU A 57 -8.44 21.21 12.25
C LEU A 57 -8.32 19.89 11.46
N TYR A 58 -7.11 19.33 11.39
CA TYR A 58 -6.89 18.05 10.74
C TYR A 58 -7.58 16.89 11.48
N VAL A 59 -7.62 16.88 12.81
CA VAL A 59 -8.38 15.88 13.59
C VAL A 59 -9.88 16.00 13.32
N VAL A 60 -10.42 17.23 13.30
CA VAL A 60 -11.83 17.45 12.94
C VAL A 60 -12.12 16.89 11.55
N TRP A 61 -11.24 17.16 10.58
CA TRP A 61 -11.32 16.56 9.25
C TRP A 61 -11.29 15.04 9.29
N MET A 62 -10.35 14.42 10.02
CA MET A 62 -10.25 12.96 10.13
C MET A 62 -11.52 12.32 10.72
N VAL A 63 -12.14 12.97 11.71
CA VAL A 63 -13.40 12.51 12.32
C VAL A 63 -14.55 12.59 11.30
N TYR A 64 -14.68 13.74 10.63
CA TYR A 64 -15.67 13.93 9.57
C TYR A 64 -15.50 12.90 8.43
N ASP A 65 -14.25 12.65 8.05
CA ASP A 65 -13.85 11.82 6.94
C ASP A 65 -13.64 10.32 7.31
N SER A 66 -13.97 9.94 8.54
CA SER A 66 -13.70 8.61 9.13
C SER A 66 -14.29 7.44 8.32
N LYS A 67 -15.35 7.68 7.54
CA LYS A 67 -16.01 6.64 6.72
C LYS A 67 -15.35 6.42 5.36
N THR A 68 -14.53 7.35 4.87
CA THR A 68 -13.91 7.27 3.53
C THR A 68 -13.07 6.01 3.30
N PRO A 69 -12.21 5.57 4.26
CA PRO A 69 -11.49 4.31 4.12
C PRO A 69 -12.38 3.07 3.97
N LYS A 70 -13.63 3.12 4.46
CA LYS A 70 -14.62 2.04 4.35
C LYS A 70 -15.52 2.17 3.13
N ARG A 71 -15.33 3.24 2.33
CA ARG A 71 -16.23 3.61 1.22
C ARG A 71 -15.51 3.74 -0.13
N GLY A 72 -14.39 3.03 -0.30
CA GLY A 72 -13.64 3.00 -1.56
C GLY A 72 -12.44 3.95 -1.64
N GLY A 73 -12.11 4.63 -0.53
CA GLY A 73 -10.92 5.48 -0.42
C GLY A 73 -10.94 6.71 -1.33
N ARG A 74 -9.77 7.30 -1.56
CA ARG A 74 -9.56 8.46 -2.44
C ARG A 74 -8.30 8.29 -3.31
N PRO A 75 -8.27 7.28 -4.21
CA PRO A 75 -7.09 7.01 -5.01
C PRO A 75 -6.76 8.22 -5.90
N ILE A 76 -5.49 8.59 -5.92
CA ILE A 76 -4.96 9.68 -6.73
C ILE A 76 -4.03 9.09 -7.78
N GLY A 77 -4.42 9.20 -9.05
CA GLY A 77 -3.71 8.57 -10.16
C GLY A 77 -2.24 8.97 -10.28
N TRP A 78 -1.91 10.25 -10.04
CA TRP A 78 -0.52 10.69 -10.14
C TRP A 78 0.37 10.12 -9.03
N VAL A 79 -0.16 9.92 -7.81
CA VAL A 79 0.54 9.28 -6.68
C VAL A 79 0.81 7.79 -6.99
N ARG A 80 -0.18 7.10 -7.57
CA ARG A 80 -0.04 5.71 -8.04
C ARG A 80 0.93 5.54 -9.20
N ARG A 81 1.22 6.62 -9.94
CA ARG A 81 2.12 6.67 -11.10
C ARG A 81 3.49 7.28 -10.79
N TRP A 82 3.87 7.49 -9.53
CA TRP A 82 5.20 7.99 -9.22
C TRP A 82 6.29 7.08 -9.83
N PRO A 83 7.32 7.63 -10.50
CA PRO A 83 8.35 6.84 -11.17
C PRO A 83 9.09 5.86 -10.25
N ILE A 84 9.13 6.18 -8.96
CA ILE A 84 9.67 5.32 -7.91
C ILE A 84 9.08 3.91 -7.93
N TRP A 85 7.79 3.75 -8.26
CA TRP A 85 7.13 2.44 -8.28
C TRP A 85 7.63 1.56 -9.43
N CYS A 86 8.01 2.15 -10.57
CA CYS A 86 8.65 1.42 -11.66
C CYS A 86 10.02 0.87 -11.24
N TYR A 87 10.80 1.66 -10.50
CA TYR A 87 12.07 1.22 -9.95
C TYR A 87 11.91 0.15 -8.86
N ALA A 88 10.91 0.29 -7.97
CA ALA A 88 10.61 -0.71 -6.95
C ALA A 88 10.13 -2.04 -7.57
N ARG A 89 9.29 -1.99 -8.60
CA ARG A 89 8.87 -3.15 -9.40
C ARG A 89 10.09 -3.89 -9.97
N ASP A 90 11.02 -3.16 -10.59
CA ASP A 90 12.21 -3.75 -11.21
C ASP A 90 13.25 -4.26 -10.18
N TYR A 91 13.20 -3.77 -8.93
CA TYR A 91 14.04 -4.27 -7.84
C TYR A 91 13.60 -5.66 -7.38
N TYR A 92 12.29 -5.87 -7.23
CA TYR A 92 11.65 -7.12 -6.77
C TYR A 92 11.18 -8.05 -7.90
N PRO A 93 11.75 -7.92 -9.10
CA PRO A 93 11.17 -8.31 -10.39
C PRO A 93 9.65 -8.63 -10.39
N VAL A 94 8.81 -7.67 -9.96
CA VAL A 94 7.35 -7.90 -9.89
C VAL A 94 6.74 -7.88 -11.28
N SER A 95 6.04 -8.96 -11.63
CA SER A 95 5.27 -9.08 -12.86
C SER A 95 3.80 -9.40 -12.58
N LEU A 96 2.92 -8.91 -13.45
CA LEU A 96 1.49 -9.25 -13.46
C LEU A 96 1.19 -10.10 -14.68
N VAL A 97 0.72 -11.32 -14.48
CA VAL A 97 0.39 -12.27 -15.55
C VAL A 97 -1.13 -12.39 -15.63
N LYS A 98 -1.70 -12.04 -16.79
CA LYS A 98 -3.13 -12.21 -17.09
C LYS A 98 -3.40 -13.67 -17.44
N THR A 99 -4.23 -14.34 -16.64
CA THR A 99 -4.61 -15.74 -16.85
C THR A 99 -6.03 -15.91 -17.40
N GLY A 100 -6.83 -14.84 -17.39
CA GLY A 100 -8.18 -14.86 -17.90
C GLY A 100 -8.76 -13.45 -18.04
N GLU A 101 -9.88 -13.37 -18.75
CA GLU A 101 -10.67 -12.15 -18.91
C GLU A 101 -11.52 -11.89 -17.67
N LEU A 102 -11.72 -10.61 -17.36
CA LEU A 102 -12.58 -10.16 -16.28
C LEU A 102 -13.58 -9.15 -16.86
N ASP A 103 -14.86 -9.38 -16.54
CA ASP A 103 -15.98 -8.57 -16.95
C ASP A 103 -16.02 -7.28 -16.10
N PRO A 104 -15.83 -6.09 -16.70
CA PRO A 104 -15.80 -4.82 -15.95
C PRO A 104 -17.18 -4.43 -15.37
N SER A 105 -18.26 -5.15 -15.70
CA SER A 105 -19.58 -4.95 -15.06
C SER A 105 -19.70 -5.68 -13.71
N ARG A 106 -18.75 -6.55 -13.36
CA ARG A 106 -18.80 -7.37 -12.14
C ARG A 106 -17.79 -6.90 -11.09
N ASN A 107 -18.07 -7.29 -9.85
CA ASN A 107 -17.15 -7.08 -8.74
C ASN A 107 -16.42 -8.38 -8.38
N TYR A 108 -15.19 -8.25 -7.93
CA TYR A 108 -14.27 -9.35 -7.68
C TYR A 108 -13.65 -9.24 -6.29
N ILE A 109 -13.35 -10.40 -5.71
CA ILE A 109 -12.48 -10.55 -4.54
C ILE A 109 -11.26 -11.34 -4.98
N PHE A 110 -10.08 -10.74 -4.86
CA PHE A 110 -8.80 -11.38 -5.13
C PHE A 110 -8.13 -11.73 -3.81
N GLY A 111 -7.80 -13.01 -3.65
CA GLY A 111 -6.89 -13.46 -2.60
C GLY A 111 -5.44 -13.19 -3.00
N TYR A 112 -4.65 -12.66 -2.08
CA TYR A 112 -3.21 -12.46 -2.22
C TYR A 112 -2.45 -13.26 -1.15
N HIS A 113 -1.50 -14.07 -1.61
CA HIS A 113 -0.63 -14.93 -0.80
C HIS A 113 0.66 -15.25 -1.59
N PRO A 114 1.83 -15.42 -0.94
CA PRO A 114 2.13 -15.12 0.45
C PRO A 114 2.24 -13.61 0.69
N HIS A 115 2.10 -13.20 1.94
CA HIS A 115 2.34 -11.83 2.32
C HIS A 115 3.19 -11.70 3.59
N GLY A 116 4.11 -10.74 3.55
CA GLY A 116 4.78 -10.22 4.75
C GLY A 116 4.10 -8.93 5.21
N ILE A 117 4.69 -8.27 6.21
CA ILE A 117 4.17 -7.03 6.82
C ILE A 117 3.82 -5.94 5.79
N VAL A 118 4.66 -5.76 4.76
CA VAL A 118 4.51 -4.68 3.76
C VAL A 118 3.66 -5.10 2.55
N CYS A 119 3.47 -6.41 2.33
CA CYS A 119 2.79 -6.96 1.14
C CYS A 119 3.29 -6.34 -0.18
N ALA A 120 4.60 -6.19 -0.37
CA ALA A 120 5.19 -5.40 -1.46
C ALA A 120 4.68 -5.81 -2.86
N GLY A 121 4.50 -7.11 -3.11
CA GLY A 121 3.95 -7.62 -4.37
C GLY A 121 2.51 -7.16 -4.62
N ALA A 122 1.65 -7.19 -3.60
CA ALA A 122 0.28 -6.70 -3.69
C ALA A 122 0.25 -5.17 -3.87
N PHE A 123 1.07 -4.45 -3.10
CA PHE A 123 1.16 -2.99 -3.20
C PHE A 123 1.59 -2.56 -4.61
N ILE A 124 2.68 -3.13 -5.13
CA ILE A 124 3.19 -2.79 -6.47
C ILE A 124 2.16 -3.14 -7.55
N ASN A 125 1.48 -4.29 -7.48
CA ASN A 125 0.52 -4.70 -8.50
C ASN A 125 -0.82 -3.96 -8.45
N PHE A 126 -1.32 -3.65 -7.26
CA PHE A 126 -2.72 -3.26 -7.07
C PHE A 126 -2.91 -1.88 -6.44
N ALA A 127 -1.89 -1.32 -5.79
CA ALA A 127 -1.91 0.03 -5.22
C ALA A 127 -1.07 1.03 -6.03
N THR A 128 -0.34 0.56 -7.05
CA THR A 128 0.38 1.41 -8.01
C THR A 128 0.00 1.03 -9.43
N ASP A 129 0.34 1.88 -10.40
CA ASP A 129 0.08 1.62 -11.82
C ASP A 129 1.34 1.05 -12.52
N SER A 130 2.35 0.62 -11.77
CA SER A 130 3.68 0.25 -12.29
C SER A 130 3.71 -1.05 -13.09
N THR A 131 2.78 -1.99 -12.85
CA THR A 131 2.66 -3.25 -13.59
C THR A 131 1.55 -3.22 -14.65
N GLY A 132 0.83 -2.10 -14.78
CA GLY A 132 -0.16 -1.90 -15.84
C GLY A 132 -1.46 -2.67 -15.67
N PHE A 133 -1.89 -2.96 -14.42
CA PHE A 133 -3.18 -3.61 -14.15
C PHE A 133 -4.35 -2.94 -14.90
N ASN A 134 -4.42 -1.61 -14.84
CA ASN A 134 -5.45 -0.81 -15.51
C ASN A 134 -5.45 -0.93 -17.05
N LYS A 135 -4.32 -1.31 -17.65
CA LYS A 135 -4.21 -1.60 -19.09
C LYS A 135 -4.66 -3.02 -19.42
N LEU A 136 -4.35 -3.99 -18.55
CA LEU A 136 -4.73 -5.39 -18.71
C LEU A 136 -6.23 -5.61 -18.46
N TYR A 137 -6.80 -4.84 -17.55
CA TYR A 137 -8.18 -4.92 -17.09
C TYR A 137 -8.82 -3.52 -17.07
N PRO A 138 -9.09 -2.94 -18.26
CA PRO A 138 -9.73 -1.63 -18.34
C PRO A 138 -11.12 -1.66 -17.71
N GLY A 139 -11.44 -0.61 -16.94
CA GLY A 139 -12.72 -0.52 -16.22
C GLY A 139 -12.74 -1.25 -14.86
N ILE A 140 -11.68 -1.97 -14.48
CA ILE A 140 -11.58 -2.59 -13.16
C ILE A 140 -10.70 -1.76 -12.22
N LYS A 141 -11.31 -1.23 -11.17
CA LYS A 141 -10.66 -0.49 -10.10
C LYS A 141 -10.15 -1.45 -9.03
N THR A 142 -8.84 -1.39 -8.77
CA THR A 142 -8.21 -2.13 -7.66
C THR A 142 -8.36 -1.36 -6.34
N LEU A 143 -8.77 -2.09 -5.30
CA LEU A 143 -8.91 -1.62 -3.93
C LEU A 143 -8.16 -2.59 -3.01
N LEU A 144 -6.97 -2.20 -2.55
CA LEU A 144 -6.16 -3.04 -1.68
C LEU A 144 -6.60 -2.89 -0.23
N LEU A 145 -6.98 -3.99 0.41
CA LEU A 145 -7.40 -3.98 1.81
C LEU A 145 -6.19 -3.97 2.74
N THR A 146 -6.25 -3.16 3.80
CA THR A 146 -5.19 -3.06 4.81
C THR A 146 -5.77 -2.88 6.21
N LEU A 147 -4.89 -3.01 7.23
CA LEU A 147 -5.23 -2.86 8.63
C LEU A 147 -5.81 -1.47 8.93
N ASN A 148 -6.86 -1.44 9.75
CA ASN A 148 -7.54 -0.18 10.13
C ASN A 148 -6.62 0.84 10.78
N MET A 149 -5.57 0.38 11.48
CA MET A 149 -4.57 1.23 12.12
C MET A 149 -3.94 2.23 11.13
N ASN A 150 -3.76 1.84 9.87
CA ASN A 150 -3.21 2.72 8.83
C ASN A 150 -4.09 3.96 8.57
N PHE A 151 -5.37 3.91 8.94
CA PHE A 151 -6.31 5.02 8.74
C PHE A 151 -6.54 5.89 9.99
N TYR A 152 -5.85 5.59 11.11
CA TYR A 152 -5.89 6.41 12.32
C TYR A 152 -4.63 7.27 12.50
N ILE A 153 -3.57 6.99 11.74
CA ILE A 153 -2.29 7.69 11.86
C ILE A 153 -2.29 8.94 10.97
N PRO A 154 -2.08 10.15 11.53
CA PRO A 154 -2.04 11.39 10.75
C PRO A 154 -1.06 11.34 9.59
N PHE A 155 -1.40 11.98 8.48
CA PHE A 155 -0.64 12.04 7.22
C PHE A 155 -0.48 10.69 6.49
N SER A 156 -0.03 9.63 7.17
CA SER A 156 0.07 8.27 6.61
C SER A 156 -1.28 7.77 6.11
N ARG A 157 -2.36 8.10 6.82
CA ARG A 157 -3.74 7.85 6.40
C ARG A 157 -4.03 8.37 4.99
N GLU A 158 -3.66 9.61 4.70
CA GLU A 158 -3.96 10.22 3.40
C GLU A 158 -3.16 9.52 2.30
N LEU A 159 -1.88 9.27 2.56
CA LEU A 159 -1.01 8.58 1.60
C LEU A 159 -1.53 7.17 1.29
N ALA A 160 -1.96 6.41 2.31
CA ALA A 160 -2.58 5.11 2.13
C ALA A 160 -3.83 5.20 1.22
N MET A 161 -4.73 6.17 1.47
CA MET A 161 -5.91 6.34 0.63
C MET A 161 -5.58 6.84 -0.79
N PHE A 162 -4.53 7.64 -0.97
CA PHE A 162 -4.06 8.10 -2.28
C PHE A 162 -3.54 6.95 -3.15
N TYR A 163 -2.92 5.94 -2.54
CA TYR A 163 -2.61 4.69 -3.23
C TYR A 163 -3.85 3.82 -3.51
N GLY A 164 -5.01 4.15 -2.93
CA GLY A 164 -6.24 3.38 -3.07
C GLY A 164 -6.38 2.24 -2.07
N LEU A 165 -5.67 2.30 -0.93
CA LEU A 165 -5.87 1.36 0.15
C LEU A 165 -7.19 1.67 0.88
N ILE A 166 -7.88 0.62 1.29
CA ILE A 166 -9.14 0.68 2.04
C ILE A 166 -9.07 -0.21 3.29
N SER A 167 -9.99 0.02 4.21
CA SER A 167 -10.13 -0.78 5.43
C SER A 167 -10.43 -2.24 5.08
N ALA A 168 -9.78 -3.17 5.80
CA ALA A 168 -10.03 -4.60 5.73
C ALA A 168 -11.29 -5.06 6.49
N ASP A 169 -12.21 -4.14 6.81
CA ASP A 169 -13.47 -4.46 7.48
C ASP A 169 -14.52 -5.06 6.54
N ARG A 170 -15.39 -5.91 7.13
CA ARG A 170 -16.58 -6.44 6.45
C ARG A 170 -17.44 -5.35 5.79
N ASP A 171 -17.62 -4.21 6.46
CA ASP A 171 -18.40 -3.09 5.92
C ASP A 171 -17.76 -2.49 4.66
N SER A 172 -16.44 -2.46 4.60
CA SER A 172 -15.67 -1.96 3.47
C SER A 172 -15.88 -2.85 2.23
N LEU A 173 -15.76 -4.17 2.43
CA LEU A 173 -16.10 -5.16 1.40
C LEU A 173 -17.55 -5.04 0.95
N ARG A 174 -18.49 -5.00 1.90
CA ARG A 174 -19.92 -4.92 1.59
C ARG A 174 -20.23 -3.66 0.80
N TRP A 175 -19.65 -2.53 1.17
CA TRP A 175 -19.80 -1.27 0.44
C TRP A 175 -19.28 -1.39 -1.00
N MET A 176 -18.08 -1.93 -1.18
CA MET A 176 -17.50 -2.13 -2.51
C MET A 176 -18.39 -3.02 -3.38
N LEU A 177 -18.83 -4.16 -2.85
CA LEU A 177 -19.59 -5.15 -3.61
C LEU A 177 -21.02 -4.71 -3.94
N THR A 178 -21.62 -3.80 -3.15
CA THR A 178 -23.06 -3.48 -3.25
C THR A 178 -23.37 -2.01 -3.55
N LYS A 179 -22.45 -1.07 -3.29
CA LYS A 179 -22.70 0.38 -3.38
C LYS A 179 -21.82 1.11 -4.39
N GLN A 180 -20.70 0.53 -4.85
CA GLN A 180 -19.79 1.19 -5.81
C GLN A 180 -20.06 0.83 -7.28
N GLY A 181 -21.16 0.15 -7.59
CA GLY A 181 -21.44 -0.36 -8.94
C GLY A 181 -20.55 -1.55 -9.30
N GLY A 182 -20.43 -1.86 -10.59
CA GLY A 182 -19.53 -2.90 -11.12
C GLY A 182 -18.09 -2.43 -11.29
N GLY A 183 -17.19 -3.37 -11.60
CA GLY A 183 -15.80 -3.05 -11.97
C GLY A 183 -14.88 -2.81 -10.76
N ASN A 184 -15.20 -3.37 -9.60
CA ASN A 184 -14.35 -3.24 -8.41
C ASN A 184 -13.67 -4.57 -8.08
N ALA A 185 -12.37 -4.55 -7.80
CA ALA A 185 -11.62 -5.68 -7.29
C ALA A 185 -11.09 -5.37 -5.88
N ALA A 186 -11.59 -6.07 -4.86
CA ALA A 186 -10.99 -6.06 -3.51
C ALA A 186 -9.83 -7.05 -3.47
N ILE A 187 -8.64 -6.57 -3.11
CA ILE A 187 -7.48 -7.43 -2.89
C ILE A 187 -7.32 -7.67 -1.40
N ILE A 188 -7.36 -8.94 -0.99
CA ILE A 188 -7.32 -9.38 0.40
C ILE A 188 -6.12 -10.27 0.62
N ALA A 189 -5.29 -9.92 1.59
CA ALA A 189 -4.23 -10.79 2.08
C ALA A 189 -4.85 -11.90 2.95
N VAL A 190 -4.85 -13.15 2.45
CA VAL A 190 -5.82 -14.19 2.88
C VAL A 190 -5.52 -14.85 4.24
N GLY A 191 -4.36 -14.65 4.85
CA GLY A 191 -4.05 -15.08 6.23
C GLY A 191 -3.76 -13.95 7.23
N GLY A 192 -3.87 -12.68 6.79
CA GLY A 192 -3.81 -11.50 7.64
C GLY A 192 -2.56 -11.40 8.52
N ALA A 193 -2.71 -10.82 9.72
CA ALA A 193 -1.55 -10.55 10.59
C ALA A 193 -0.78 -11.82 11.01
N GLN A 194 -1.45 -12.99 11.07
CA GLN A 194 -0.80 -14.25 11.44
C GLN A 194 0.14 -14.74 10.33
N GLU A 195 -0.33 -14.75 9.08
CA GLU A 195 0.50 -15.13 7.94
C GLU A 195 1.73 -14.22 7.78
N ALA A 196 1.58 -12.93 8.09
CA ALA A 196 2.71 -12.00 8.08
C ALA A 196 3.84 -12.38 9.06
N LEU A 197 3.54 -13.11 10.14
CA LEU A 197 4.53 -13.61 11.10
C LEU A 197 5.23 -14.89 10.61
N ASP A 198 4.61 -15.62 9.70
CA ASP A 198 5.16 -16.84 9.10
C ASP A 198 6.04 -16.56 7.87
N ALA A 199 6.24 -15.28 7.51
CA ALA A 199 7.01 -14.82 6.36
C ALA A 199 8.52 -15.02 6.52
N HIS A 200 8.97 -16.27 6.34
CA HIS A 200 10.38 -16.68 6.39
C HIS A 200 10.97 -16.90 5.00
N LYS A 201 12.28 -16.70 4.85
CA LYS A 201 12.98 -16.90 3.57
C LYS A 201 12.82 -18.36 3.11
N GLY A 202 12.30 -18.53 1.89
CA GLY A 202 12.12 -19.85 1.26
C GLY A 202 10.86 -20.60 1.68
N MET A 203 10.01 -20.00 2.52
CA MET A 203 8.78 -20.60 3.02
C MET A 203 7.55 -19.88 2.45
N TYR A 204 6.51 -20.66 2.15
CA TYR A 204 5.21 -20.19 1.65
C TYR A 204 4.12 -20.82 2.51
N VAL A 205 3.91 -20.27 3.72
CA VAL A 205 2.95 -20.81 4.69
C VAL A 205 1.67 -19.98 4.65
N LEU A 206 0.58 -20.58 4.19
CA LEU A 206 -0.75 -19.96 4.19
C LEU A 206 -1.50 -20.35 5.47
N THR A 207 -1.88 -19.34 6.25
CA THR A 207 -2.67 -19.53 7.48
C THR A 207 -4.14 -19.25 7.19
N LEU A 208 -4.95 -20.31 7.12
CA LEU A 208 -6.42 -20.23 7.01
C LEU A 208 -7.06 -20.68 8.33
N ARG A 209 -8.04 -19.93 8.83
CA ARG A 209 -8.83 -20.28 10.00
C ARG A 209 -10.30 -20.01 9.75
#